data_AF-A0A9P1H458-F1
#
_entry.id   AF-A0A9P1H458-F1
#
_cell.length_a   1.000
_cell.length_b   1.000
_cell.length_c   1.000
_cell.angle_alpha   90.00
_cell.angle_beta   90.00
_cell.angle_gamma   90.00
#
_symmetry.space_group_name_H-M   'P 1'
#
loop_
_entity.id
_entity.type
_entity.pdbx_description
1 polymer ?
#
loop_
_entity_poly.entity_id
_entity_poly.type
_entity_poly.pdbx_seq_one_letter_code
_entity_poly.pdbx_strand_id
1 'polypeptide(L)'
;MLGKPTSLVCLFLVGLVAGQTCHELPDTGVEFGTAILVARGTSEPNAAGGKFGIVVGDPVVSNTTAKLPGARGYPVQYPASSSIISGTRQGAADVVARLKAQAAACPNQLFSLVGYSQGASVMHSAASDIPVSLYPAKQVCASGDPTCDNNGDCTYYHLTYIRPEYIDPAVDFIVKGFKG
;
A
#
# COMPACT_ATOMS: atom_id res chain seq x y z
N MET A 1 -1.50 -33.25 -9.62
CA MET A 1 -1.80 -32.05 -10.42
C MET A 1 -2.33 -31.00 -9.48
N LEU A 2 -1.50 -30.05 -9.03
CA LEU A 2 -1.96 -28.97 -8.16
C LEU A 2 -2.00 -27.67 -8.99
N GLY A 3 -3.21 -27.19 -9.21
CA GLY A 3 -3.50 -25.94 -9.91
C GLY A 3 -2.96 -24.75 -9.13
N LYS A 4 -2.39 -23.80 -9.86
CA LYS A 4 -1.94 -22.49 -9.36
C LYS A 4 -3.16 -21.67 -8.88
N PRO A 5 -3.17 -21.10 -7.67
CA PRO A 5 -4.15 -20.09 -7.33
C PRO A 5 -3.63 -18.72 -7.78
N THR A 6 -4.30 -18.23 -8.81
CA THR A 6 -4.33 -16.86 -9.33
C THR A 6 -4.85 -15.86 -8.29
N SER A 7 -4.16 -14.72 -8.22
CA SER A 7 -4.67 -13.37 -7.92
C SER A 7 -5.32 -13.09 -6.56
N LEU A 8 -4.68 -12.17 -5.86
CA LEU A 8 -4.79 -11.76 -4.47
C LEU A 8 -5.29 -10.25 -4.62
N VAL A 9 -6.44 -9.82 -4.03
CA VAL A 9 -7.19 -8.52 -3.64
C VAL A 9 -7.54 -8.19 -2.14
N CYS A 10 -6.83 -7.27 -1.45
CA CYS A 10 -6.86 -6.99 0.01
C CYS A 10 -8.20 -6.39 0.56
N LEU A 11 -8.93 -7.06 1.49
CA LEU A 11 -9.90 -6.39 2.40
C LEU A 11 -10.31 -7.24 3.64
N PHE A 12 -10.47 -6.61 4.82
CA PHE A 12 -11.03 -7.17 6.06
C PHE A 12 -12.47 -6.71 6.31
N LEU A 13 -13.37 -7.59 6.80
CA LEU A 13 -14.71 -7.23 7.27
C LEU A 13 -15.02 -7.99 8.57
N VAL A 14 -15.19 -7.26 9.68
CA VAL A 14 -15.78 -7.76 10.93
C VAL A 14 -16.81 -6.72 11.39
N GLY A 15 -18.05 -7.16 11.63
CA GLY A 15 -19.14 -6.29 12.05
C GLY A 15 -19.54 -6.51 13.51
N LEU A 16 -19.58 -5.42 14.28
CA LEU A 16 -20.51 -5.22 15.40
C LEU A 16 -20.84 -3.72 15.48
N VAL A 17 -22.13 -3.38 15.39
CA VAL A 17 -22.62 -1.99 15.44
C VAL A 17 -22.69 -1.54 16.90
N ALA A 18 -21.76 -0.67 17.28
CA ALA A 18 -21.92 0.28 18.38
C ALA A 18 -21.19 1.57 17.95
N GLY A 19 -21.96 2.65 17.74
CA GLY A 19 -21.46 3.90 17.20
C GLY A 19 -20.51 4.62 18.16
N GLN A 20 -19.22 4.53 17.88
CA GLN A 20 -18.29 5.64 18.11
C GLN A 20 -17.89 6.14 16.73
N THR A 21 -18.25 7.40 16.42
CA THR A 21 -17.70 8.08 15.25
C THR A 21 -16.19 8.07 15.40
N CYS A 22 -15.49 7.49 14.43
CA CYS A 22 -14.03 7.51 14.38
C CYS A 22 -13.62 8.98 14.44
N HIS A 23 -13.09 9.43 15.58
CA HIS A 23 -12.90 10.85 15.87
C HIS A 23 -12.08 11.48 14.73
N GLU A 24 -12.62 12.56 14.17
CA GLU A 24 -11.97 13.39 13.17
C GLU A 24 -10.55 13.73 13.62
N LEU A 25 -9.57 13.73 12.70
CA LEU A 25 -8.52 14.75 12.84
C LEU A 25 -9.27 16.09 12.77
N PRO A 26 -9.09 17.01 13.73
CA PRO A 26 -9.82 18.27 13.72
C PRO A 26 -9.66 18.92 12.33
N ASP A 27 -10.79 19.40 11.78
CA ASP A 27 -10.90 20.23 10.57
C ASP A 27 -11.18 19.57 9.20
N THR A 28 -11.84 18.39 9.10
CA THR A 28 -12.21 17.88 7.75
C THR A 28 -13.61 17.29 7.51
N GLY A 29 -14.41 16.90 8.50
CA GLY A 29 -15.79 16.44 8.23
C GLY A 29 -15.93 15.11 7.46
N VAL A 30 -14.88 14.29 7.38
CA VAL A 30 -14.87 13.03 6.60
C VAL A 30 -14.64 11.82 7.50
N GLU A 31 -15.59 10.90 7.50
CA GLU A 31 -15.51 9.59 8.14
C GLU A 31 -14.38 8.76 7.48
N PHE A 32 -13.39 8.30 8.24
CA PHE A 32 -12.21 7.61 7.71
C PHE A 32 -12.54 6.16 7.31
N GLY A 33 -13.10 5.94 6.12
CA GLY A 33 -13.42 4.60 5.64
C GLY A 33 -12.19 3.77 5.23
N THR A 34 -11.13 4.39 4.71
CA THR A 34 -9.98 3.65 4.13
C THR A 34 -8.65 4.39 4.26
N ALA A 35 -7.62 3.69 4.75
CA ALA A 35 -6.24 4.19 4.78
C ALA A 35 -5.37 3.45 3.76
N ILE A 36 -4.61 4.20 2.95
CA ILE A 36 -3.69 3.68 1.95
C ILE A 36 -2.27 3.95 2.45
N LEU A 37 -1.65 2.95 3.08
CA LEU A 37 -0.27 3.07 3.54
C LEU A 37 0.66 2.86 2.36
N VAL A 38 1.60 3.78 2.15
CA VAL A 38 2.48 3.77 0.97
C VAL A 38 3.95 3.80 1.39
N ALA A 39 4.69 2.76 1.01
CA ALA A 39 6.14 2.70 1.11
C ALA A 39 6.78 2.92 -0.26
N ARG A 40 7.61 3.96 -0.35
CA ARG A 40 8.23 4.44 -1.59
C ARG A 40 9.42 3.58 -2.06
N GLY A 41 9.98 3.89 -3.22
CA GLY A 41 11.21 3.30 -3.71
C GLY A 41 12.46 3.89 -3.05
N THR A 42 13.59 3.19 -3.19
CA THR A 42 14.88 3.71 -2.73
C THR A 42 15.21 5.03 -3.42
N SER A 43 15.74 5.97 -2.65
CA SER A 43 16.09 7.34 -3.03
C SER A 43 14.90 8.21 -3.47
N GLU A 44 13.66 7.71 -3.40
CA GLU A 44 12.51 8.59 -3.61
C GLU A 44 12.42 9.61 -2.47
N PRO A 45 12.26 10.91 -2.78
CA PRO A 45 12.24 11.95 -1.77
C PRO A 45 11.05 11.78 -0.84
N ASN A 46 11.29 11.91 0.46
CA ASN A 46 10.22 12.20 1.41
C ASN A 46 10.00 13.71 1.38
N ALA A 47 8.82 14.17 1.00
CA ALA A 47 8.46 15.57 1.21
C ALA A 47 7.62 15.66 2.49
N ALA A 48 8.01 16.55 3.40
CA ALA A 48 7.14 16.94 4.49
C ALA A 48 5.80 17.42 3.89
N GLY A 49 4.69 16.77 4.24
CA GLY A 49 3.35 17.18 3.80
C GLY A 49 2.65 16.33 2.74
N GLY A 50 3.03 15.07 2.52
CA GLY A 50 2.15 14.11 1.83
C GLY A 50 2.55 13.70 0.41
N LYS A 51 3.86 13.54 0.13
CA LYS A 51 4.31 12.80 -1.05
C LYS A 51 4.63 11.35 -0.68
N PHE A 52 4.05 10.42 -1.42
CA PHE A 52 4.04 8.98 -1.18
C PHE A 52 5.09 8.23 -2.01
N GLY A 53 5.87 8.96 -2.83
CA GLY A 53 6.80 8.44 -3.83
C GLY A 53 6.28 8.78 -5.22
N ILE A 54 7.12 9.42 -6.05
CA ILE A 54 6.71 10.01 -7.32
C ILE A 54 6.37 8.96 -8.38
N VAL A 55 6.96 7.77 -8.31
CA VAL A 55 6.78 6.75 -9.36
C VAL A 55 5.45 6.03 -9.20
N VAL A 56 5.14 5.54 -8.00
CA VAL A 56 3.94 4.73 -7.74
C VAL A 56 3.03 5.36 -6.70
N GLY A 57 3.58 5.89 -5.62
CA GLY A 57 2.79 6.32 -4.48
C GLY A 57 1.83 7.47 -4.79
N ASP A 58 2.36 8.58 -5.29
CA ASP A 58 1.62 9.79 -5.65
C ASP A 58 0.50 9.48 -6.65
N PRO A 59 0.76 8.81 -7.81
CA PRO A 59 -0.31 8.48 -8.75
C PRO A 59 -1.33 7.49 -8.19
N VAL A 60 -0.93 6.48 -7.43
CA VAL A 60 -1.88 5.52 -6.82
C VAL A 60 -2.79 6.22 -5.81
N VAL A 61 -2.25 7.04 -4.92
CA VAL A 61 -3.07 7.75 -3.93
C VAL A 61 -4.01 8.73 -4.62
N SER A 62 -3.50 9.57 -5.54
CA SER A 62 -4.31 10.53 -6.28
C SER A 62 -5.47 9.87 -7.02
N ASN A 63 -5.20 8.79 -7.77
CA ASN A 63 -6.22 8.12 -8.57
C ASN A 63 -7.21 7.32 -7.71
N THR A 64 -6.75 6.77 -6.57
CA THR A 64 -7.63 6.06 -5.64
C THR A 64 -8.59 7.00 -4.94
N THR A 65 -8.11 8.13 -4.39
CA THR A 65 -8.97 9.08 -3.66
C THR A 65 -9.98 9.76 -4.57
N ALA A 66 -9.69 9.90 -5.86
CA ALA A 66 -10.66 10.34 -6.86
C ALA A 66 -11.79 9.32 -7.09
N LYS A 67 -11.52 8.01 -6.97
CA LYS A 67 -12.50 6.92 -7.19
C LYS A 67 -13.17 6.45 -5.90
N LEU A 68 -12.54 6.67 -4.74
CA LEU A 68 -12.98 6.21 -3.43
C LEU A 68 -12.97 7.40 -2.45
N PRO A 69 -14.05 8.21 -2.45
CA PRO A 69 -14.19 9.32 -1.50
C PRO A 69 -14.04 8.83 -0.06
N GLY A 70 -13.26 9.54 0.75
CA GLY A 70 -12.96 9.15 2.14
C GLY A 70 -11.70 8.30 2.30
N ALA A 71 -11.09 7.81 1.22
CA ALA A 71 -9.77 7.21 1.27
C ALA A 71 -8.68 8.27 1.55
N ARG A 72 -7.68 7.92 2.35
CA ARG A 72 -6.56 8.80 2.68
C ARG A 72 -5.23 8.07 2.62
N GLY A 73 -4.23 8.69 2.00
CA GLY A 73 -2.87 8.18 1.97
C GLY A 73 -2.15 8.39 3.30
N TYR A 74 -1.30 7.44 3.67
CA TYR A 74 -0.31 7.56 4.73
C TYR A 74 1.09 7.26 4.16
N PRO A 75 2.01 8.22 4.14
CA PRO A 75 3.38 7.94 3.73
C PRO A 75 4.08 7.20 4.86
N VAL A 76 4.63 6.01 4.58
CA VAL A 76 5.37 5.21 5.57
C VAL A 76 6.65 5.95 5.98
N GLN A 77 6.89 6.03 7.29
CA GLN A 77 8.00 6.77 7.89
C GLN A 77 9.25 5.90 7.96
N TYR A 78 10.09 6.02 6.93
CA TYR A 78 11.41 5.38 6.88
C TYR A 78 12.33 6.13 5.91
N PRO A 79 13.65 5.92 5.96
CA PRO A 79 14.62 6.70 5.18
C PRO A 79 14.50 6.54 3.67
N ALA A 80 14.01 5.39 3.18
CA ALA A 80 14.12 4.97 1.78
C ALA A 80 15.53 5.13 1.20
N SER A 81 16.56 4.89 2.01
CA SER A 81 17.96 5.01 1.58
C SER A 81 18.49 3.67 1.04
N SER A 82 19.72 3.70 0.51
CA SER A 82 20.45 2.52 0.04
C SER A 82 20.78 1.50 1.15
N SER A 83 20.59 1.85 2.42
CA SER A 83 20.69 0.91 3.54
C SER A 83 19.45 0.01 3.58
N ILE A 84 19.30 -0.88 2.58
CA ILE A 84 18.02 -1.54 2.28
C ILE A 84 17.48 -2.32 3.47
N ILE A 85 18.30 -3.18 4.08
CA ILE A 85 17.88 -4.08 5.17
C ILE A 85 17.41 -3.31 6.40
N SER A 86 18.11 -2.24 6.79
CA SER A 86 17.70 -1.43 7.95
C SER A 86 16.50 -0.55 7.60
N GLY A 87 16.44 0.00 6.39
CA GLY A 87 15.30 0.77 5.90
C GLY A 87 14.02 -0.06 5.84
N THR A 88 14.08 -1.29 5.33
CA THR A 88 12.95 -2.22 5.25
C THR A 88 12.40 -2.53 6.63
N ARG A 89 13.27 -2.84 7.61
CA ARG A 89 12.86 -3.11 8.99
C ARG A 89 12.19 -1.89 9.65
N GLN A 90 12.74 -0.70 9.44
CA GLN A 90 12.16 0.54 9.98
C GLN A 90 10.77 0.82 9.36
N GLY A 91 10.65 0.71 8.03
CA GLY A 91 9.37 0.91 7.36
C GLY A 91 8.33 -0.12 7.78
N ALA A 92 8.73 -1.39 7.94
CA ALA A 92 7.81 -2.43 8.39
C ALA A 92 7.30 -2.17 9.82
N ALA A 93 8.20 -1.73 10.72
CA ALA A 93 7.82 -1.35 12.08
C ALA A 93 6.84 -0.17 12.10
N ASP A 94 7.05 0.84 11.25
CA ASP A 94 6.14 1.97 11.10
C ASP A 94 4.75 1.54 10.58
N VAL A 95 4.70 0.70 9.53
CA VAL A 95 3.45 0.13 9.02
C VAL A 95 2.70 -0.63 10.12
N VAL A 96 3.37 -1.53 10.85
CA VAL A 96 2.75 -2.31 11.91
C VAL A 96 2.26 -1.42 13.05
N ALA A 97 3.05 -0.40 13.44
CA ALA A 97 2.66 0.56 14.47
C ALA A 97 1.41 1.35 14.05
N ARG A 98 1.38 1.82 12.79
CA ARG A 98 0.25 2.55 12.22
C ARG A 98 -1.00 1.69 12.19
N LEU A 99 -0.90 0.45 11.69
CA LEU A 99 -2.03 -0.49 11.64
C LEU A 99 -2.59 -0.77 13.04
N LYS A 100 -1.73 -1.07 14.02
CA LYS A 100 -2.16 -1.33 15.41
C LYS A 100 -2.86 -0.12 16.03
N ALA A 101 -2.27 1.07 15.89
CA ALA A 101 -2.83 2.29 16.43
C ALA A 101 -4.20 2.61 15.80
N GLN A 102 -4.30 2.49 14.48
CA GLN A 102 -5.55 2.78 13.76
C GLN A 102 -6.62 1.72 14.00
N ALA A 103 -6.28 0.43 14.04
CA ALA A 103 -7.24 -0.63 14.36
C ALA A 103 -7.77 -0.53 15.80
N ALA A 104 -6.94 -0.07 16.75
CA ALA A 104 -7.38 0.19 18.12
C ALA A 104 -8.33 1.39 18.22
N ALA A 105 -8.06 2.45 17.46
CA ALA A 105 -8.89 3.66 17.44
C ALA A 105 -10.16 3.49 16.60
N CYS A 106 -10.09 2.71 15.53
CA CYS A 106 -11.11 2.54 14.49
C CYS A 106 -11.17 1.06 14.06
N PRO A 107 -11.82 0.17 14.83
CA PRO A 107 -11.81 -1.28 14.57
C PRO A 107 -12.36 -1.69 13.20
N ASN A 108 -13.23 -0.85 12.61
CA ASN A 108 -13.83 -1.07 11.29
C ASN A 108 -13.05 -0.38 10.16
N GLN A 109 -11.92 0.26 10.45
CA GLN A 109 -11.12 0.93 9.43
C GLN A 109 -10.50 -0.09 8.48
N LEU A 110 -10.59 0.20 7.19
CA LEU A 110 -10.05 -0.65 6.14
C LEU A 110 -8.69 -0.12 5.70
N PHE A 111 -7.77 -1.03 5.36
CA PHE A 111 -6.38 -0.68 5.03
C PHE A 111 -5.95 -1.26 3.68
N SER A 112 -5.24 -0.46 2.89
CA SER A 112 -4.49 -0.89 1.72
C SER A 112 -3.00 -0.68 1.95
N LEU A 113 -2.19 -1.65 1.58
CA LEU A 113 -0.73 -1.58 1.64
C LEU A 113 -0.16 -1.49 0.22
N VAL A 114 0.55 -0.40 -0.08
CA VAL A 114 1.14 -0.13 -1.40
C VAL A 114 2.64 0.03 -1.25
N GLY A 115 3.41 -0.72 -2.02
CA GLY A 115 4.87 -0.69 -1.96
C GLY A 115 5.50 -0.73 -3.35
N TYR A 116 6.53 0.09 -3.56
CA TYR A 116 7.32 0.11 -4.79
C TYR A 116 8.80 -0.16 -4.50
N SER A 117 9.46 -1.03 -5.27
CA SER A 117 10.88 -1.37 -5.10
C SER A 117 11.18 -1.82 -3.66
N GLN A 118 12.11 -1.16 -2.96
CA GLN A 118 12.33 -1.34 -1.51
C GLN A 118 11.04 -1.26 -0.67
N GLY A 119 10.10 -0.38 -1.02
CA GLY A 119 8.81 -0.26 -0.36
C GLY A 119 7.92 -1.51 -0.52
N ALA A 120 8.07 -2.28 -1.60
CA ALA A 120 7.41 -3.58 -1.70
C ALA A 120 7.96 -4.56 -0.66
N SER A 121 9.28 -4.52 -0.40
CA SER A 121 9.91 -5.30 0.67
C SER A 121 9.46 -4.83 2.06
N VAL A 122 9.23 -3.53 2.26
CA VAL A 122 8.62 -2.99 3.49
C VAL A 122 7.25 -3.60 3.74
N MET A 123 6.36 -3.59 2.73
CA MET A 123 5.00 -4.13 2.89
C MET A 123 5.01 -5.64 3.08
N HIS A 124 5.87 -6.36 2.35
CA HIS A 124 6.06 -7.79 2.57
C HIS A 124 6.54 -8.11 3.99
N SER A 125 7.54 -7.36 4.48
CA SER A 125 8.04 -7.53 5.86
C SER A 125 7.01 -7.13 6.92
N ALA A 126 6.13 -6.17 6.66
CA ALA A 126 5.09 -5.78 7.60
C ALA A 126 3.96 -6.81 7.70
N ALA A 127 3.71 -7.54 6.61
CA ALA A 127 2.68 -8.55 6.50
C ALA A 127 3.17 -9.98 6.78
N SER A 128 4.44 -10.17 7.19
CA SER A 128 5.06 -11.50 7.32
C SER A 128 4.32 -12.46 8.23
N ASP A 129 3.66 -11.93 9.27
CA ASP A 129 2.96 -12.70 10.29
C ASP A 129 1.46 -12.84 9.99
N ILE A 130 1.01 -12.31 8.85
CA ILE A 130 -0.39 -12.38 8.43
C ILE A 130 -0.51 -13.53 7.41
N PRO A 131 -1.36 -14.54 7.67
CA PRO A 131 -1.63 -15.56 6.68
C PRO A 131 -2.18 -14.96 5.38
N VAL A 132 -1.58 -15.28 4.24
CA VAL A 132 -1.97 -14.79 2.91
C VAL A 132 -3.40 -15.15 2.51
N SER A 133 -4.04 -16.09 3.20
CA SER A 133 -5.45 -16.43 3.02
C SER A 133 -6.41 -15.38 3.57
N LEU A 134 -5.92 -14.49 4.45
CA LEU A 134 -6.75 -13.46 5.12
C LEU A 134 -6.79 -12.14 4.37
N TYR A 135 -5.84 -11.91 3.48
CA TYR A 135 -5.74 -10.67 2.75
C TYR A 135 -5.33 -10.97 1.32
N PRO A 136 -6.08 -10.43 0.36
CA PRO A 136 -5.67 -10.63 -1.02
C PRO A 136 -4.67 -9.45 -1.45
N ALA A 137 -3.81 -9.54 -2.47
CA ALA A 137 -2.66 -8.66 -2.79
C ALA A 137 -2.18 -8.80 -4.26
N LYS A 138 -1.94 -7.70 -4.97
CA LYS A 138 -1.59 -7.77 -6.40
C LYS A 138 -0.13 -7.39 -6.60
N GLN A 139 0.63 -8.28 -7.21
CA GLN A 139 1.93 -7.93 -7.75
C GLN A 139 1.73 -7.36 -9.16
N VAL A 140 2.29 -6.17 -9.40
CA VAL A 140 2.43 -5.59 -10.72
C VAL A 140 3.92 -5.66 -11.05
N CYS A 141 4.28 -6.44 -12.07
CA CYS A 141 5.65 -6.64 -12.50
C CYS A 141 5.76 -6.32 -13.99
N ALA A 142 6.58 -5.34 -14.35
CA ALA A 142 6.89 -5.02 -15.72
C ALA A 142 7.72 -6.16 -16.33
N SER A 143 7.37 -6.59 -17.54
CA SER A 143 8.18 -7.59 -18.27
C SER A 143 9.59 -7.05 -18.45
N GLY A 144 10.61 -7.83 -18.09
CA GLY A 144 12.01 -7.41 -18.16
C GLY A 144 12.56 -6.74 -16.89
N ASP A 145 11.74 -6.47 -15.86
CA ASP A 145 12.22 -5.93 -14.59
C ASP A 145 12.91 -7.03 -13.75
N PRO A 146 14.25 -6.97 -13.56
CA PRO A 146 14.98 -8.01 -12.83
C PRO A 146 14.67 -8.06 -11.32
N THR A 147 13.95 -7.07 -10.79
CA THR A 147 13.57 -7.02 -9.37
C THR A 147 12.45 -8.00 -9.04
N CYS A 148 11.56 -8.27 -9.99
CA CYS A 148 10.39 -9.11 -9.80
C CYS A 148 10.26 -10.26 -10.82
N ASP A 149 11.04 -10.23 -11.89
CA ASP A 149 11.17 -11.29 -12.88
C ASP A 149 12.59 -11.85 -12.87
N ASN A 150 12.73 -13.15 -12.61
CA ASN A 150 14.03 -13.82 -12.64
C ASN A 150 14.66 -13.86 -14.04
N ASN A 151 13.87 -13.64 -15.09
CA ASN A 151 14.33 -13.50 -16.47
C ASN A 151 14.44 -12.03 -16.90
N GLY A 152 14.29 -11.09 -15.96
CA GLY A 152 14.43 -9.68 -16.23
C GLY A 152 15.85 -9.34 -16.69
N ASP A 153 15.94 -8.51 -17.71
CA ASP A 153 17.17 -8.23 -18.45
C ASP A 153 17.61 -6.77 -18.33
N CYS A 154 16.73 -5.88 -17.86
CA CYS A 154 17.01 -4.45 -17.85
C CYS A 154 16.32 -3.70 -16.70
N THR A 155 17.12 -3.06 -15.83
CA THR A 155 16.63 -2.21 -14.73
C THR A 155 15.80 -1.02 -15.21
N TYR A 156 15.88 -0.65 -16.50
CA TYR A 156 15.00 0.39 -17.07
C TYR A 156 13.52 0.08 -16.80
N TYR A 157 13.09 -1.18 -16.96
CA TYR A 157 11.71 -1.59 -16.75
C TYR A 157 11.26 -1.36 -15.31
N HIS A 158 12.19 -1.43 -14.35
CA HIS A 158 11.91 -1.12 -12.94
C HIS A 158 11.46 0.33 -12.71
N LEU A 159 11.77 1.26 -13.62
CA LEU A 159 11.42 2.67 -13.49
C LEU A 159 10.15 3.05 -14.26
N THR A 160 9.50 2.08 -14.93
CA THR A 160 8.35 2.35 -15.82
C THR A 160 6.99 2.35 -15.12
N TYR A 161 6.93 2.01 -13.83
CA TYR A 161 5.67 1.84 -13.10
C TYR A 161 4.82 3.10 -12.93
N ILE A 162 5.33 4.29 -13.26
CA ILE A 162 4.55 5.52 -13.32
C ILE A 162 3.50 5.51 -14.44
N ARG A 163 3.67 4.64 -15.43
CA ARG A 163 2.79 4.61 -16.59
C ARG A 163 1.41 4.01 -16.26
N PRO A 164 0.33 4.48 -16.91
CA PRO A 164 -1.03 4.04 -16.62
C PRO A 164 -1.23 2.52 -16.69
N GLU A 165 -0.54 1.81 -17.59
CA GLU A 165 -0.62 0.35 -17.69
C GLU A 165 -0.25 -0.40 -16.40
N TYR A 166 0.47 0.26 -15.48
CA TYR A 166 0.84 -0.29 -14.17
C TYR A 166 0.06 0.34 -13.03
N ILE A 167 -0.21 1.65 -13.11
CA ILE A 167 -0.97 2.39 -12.08
C ILE A 167 -2.44 1.98 -12.08
N ASP A 168 -3.11 1.94 -13.24
CA ASP A 168 -4.55 1.71 -13.32
C ASP A 168 -4.94 0.34 -12.75
N PRO A 169 -4.25 -0.78 -13.07
CA PRO A 169 -4.54 -2.05 -12.45
C PRO A 169 -4.32 -2.09 -10.94
N ALA A 170 -3.41 -1.27 -10.39
CA ALA A 170 -3.20 -1.15 -8.94
C ALA A 170 -4.31 -0.33 -8.28
N VAL A 171 -4.76 0.75 -8.92
CA VAL A 171 -5.87 1.58 -8.43
C VAL A 171 -7.19 0.81 -8.47
N ASP A 172 -7.51 0.18 -9.60
CA ASP A 172 -8.76 -0.57 -9.77
C ASP A 172 -8.84 -1.73 -8.78
N PHE A 173 -7.70 -2.35 -8.51
CA PHE A 173 -7.55 -3.37 -7.50
C PHE A 173 -7.91 -2.89 -6.09
N ILE A 174 -7.34 -1.76 -5.68
CA ILE A 174 -7.61 -1.13 -4.39
C ILE A 174 -9.10 -0.76 -4.33
N VAL A 175 -9.60 0.00 -5.31
CA VAL A 175 -10.98 0.48 -5.37
C VAL A 175 -11.98 -0.69 -5.32
N LYS A 176 -11.75 -1.77 -6.09
CA LYS A 176 -12.59 -2.96 -6.06
C LYS A 176 -12.57 -3.63 -4.69
N GLY A 177 -11.41 -3.65 -4.02
CA GLY A 177 -11.28 -4.17 -2.67
C GLY A 177 -12.22 -3.48 -1.67
N PHE A 178 -12.43 -2.16 -1.78
CA PHE A 178 -13.23 -1.39 -0.82
C PHE A 178 -14.70 -1.13 -1.24
N LYS A 179 -15.08 -1.40 -2.49
CA LYS A 179 -16.41 -1.02 -3.00
C LYS A 179 -17.54 -2.04 -2.83
N GLY A 180 -17.26 -3.30 -2.48
CA GLY A 180 -18.28 -4.35 -2.37
C GLY A 180 -18.84 -4.75 -3.73
#